data_AF-A0A3N8C026-F1
#
_entry.id   AF-A0A3N8C026-F1
#
_cell.length_a   1.000
_cell.length_b   1.000
_cell.length_c   1.000
_cell.angle_alpha   90.00
_cell.angle_beta   90.00
_cell.angle_gamma   90.00
#
_symmetry.space_group_name_H-M   'P 1'
#
loop_
_entity.id
_entity.type
_entity.pdbx_description
1 polymer ?
#
loop_
_entity_poly.entity_id
_entity_poly.type
_entity_poly.pdbx_seq_one_letter_code
_entity_poly.pdbx_strand_id
1 'polypeptide(L)'
;MTYTVRFTSAASDDLDRLYAFVVDRDDAEVERAERALAAIVSGIATLESSPFTCRKVHPSMPFLRALIIPFGASGYVALFEIDDSRTVTILAVRHQRESDYH
;
A
#
# COMPACT_ATOMS: atom_id res chain seq x y z
N MET A 1 -10.87 -10.09 16.12
CA MET A 1 -11.75 -9.71 15.00
C MET A 1 -10.83 -9.32 13.86
N THR A 2 -10.95 -9.95 12.70
CA THR A 2 -10.07 -9.70 11.54
C THR A 2 -10.86 -8.99 10.45
N TYR A 3 -10.26 -7.96 9.86
CA TYR A 3 -10.78 -7.28 8.68
C TYR A 3 -10.45 -8.10 7.43
N THR A 4 -11.37 -8.12 6.48
CA THR A 4 -11.11 -8.52 5.10
C THR A 4 -10.54 -7.33 4.36
N VAL A 5 -9.38 -7.52 3.74
CA VAL A 5 -8.76 -6.51 2.88
C VAL A 5 -9.11 -6.80 1.43
N ARG A 6 -9.61 -5.80 0.71
CA ARG A 6 -9.87 -5.85 -0.72
C ARG A 6 -9.19 -4.70 -1.44
N PHE A 7 -9.04 -4.83 -2.75
CA PHE A 7 -8.40 -3.83 -3.60
C PHE A 7 -9.42 -3.24 -4.56
N THR A 8 -9.33 -1.94 -4.80
CA THR A 8 -9.93 -1.33 -6.00
C THR A 8 -9.16 -1.75 -7.23
N SER A 9 -9.77 -1.62 -8.41
CA SER A 9 -9.07 -1.85 -9.68
C SER A 9 -7.82 -0.96 -9.80
N ALA A 10 -7.94 0.32 -9.43
CA ALA A 10 -6.83 1.26 -9.41
C ALA A 10 -5.67 0.75 -8.53
N ALA A 11 -5.95 0.29 -7.30
CA ALA A 11 -4.92 -0.27 -6.43
C ALA A 11 -4.26 -1.53 -7.00
N SER A 12 -4.99 -2.35 -7.75
CA SER A 12 -4.40 -3.50 -8.46
C SER A 12 -3.50 -3.05 -9.61
N ASP A 13 -3.98 -2.12 -10.45
CA ASP A 13 -3.19 -1.55 -11.56
C ASP A 13 -1.89 -0.89 -11.05
N ASP A 14 -1.95 -0.30 -9.85
CA ASP A 14 -0.80 0.30 -9.18
C ASP A 14 0.29 -0.73 -8.86
N LEU A 15 -0.11 -1.89 -8.32
CA LEU A 15 0.81 -2.98 -8.00
C LEU A 15 1.44 -3.54 -9.28
N ASP A 16 0.64 -3.71 -10.33
CA ASP A 16 1.12 -4.17 -11.63
C ASP A 16 2.12 -3.19 -12.22
N ARG A 17 1.84 -1.87 -12.15
CA ARG A 17 2.77 -0.83 -12.61
C ARG A 17 4.06 -0.82 -11.80
N LEU A 18 3.97 -0.95 -10.48
CA LEU A 18 5.13 -1.00 -9.59
C LEU A 18 6.02 -2.21 -9.88
N TYR A 19 5.42 -3.36 -10.19
CA TYR A 19 6.16 -4.56 -10.57
C TYR A 19 6.79 -4.42 -11.97
N ALA A 20 6.01 -3.96 -12.96
CA ALA A 20 6.46 -3.79 -14.34
C ALA A 20 7.64 -2.81 -14.45
N PHE A 21 7.64 -1.72 -13.68
CA PHE A 21 8.75 -0.76 -13.67
C PHE A 21 10.10 -1.37 -13.30
N VAL A 22 10.11 -2.46 -12.52
CA VAL A 22 11.33 -3.08 -12.01
C VAL A 22 11.77 -4.26 -12.88
N VAL A 23 10.83 -4.98 -13.51
CA VAL A 23 11.14 -6.13 -14.37
C VAL A 23 11.78 -5.73 -15.71
N ASP A 24 11.61 -4.49 -16.17
CA ASP A 24 12.21 -4.00 -17.42
C ASP A 24 13.74 -3.72 -17.29
N ARG A 25 14.40 -4.21 -16.23
CA ARG A 25 15.81 -3.98 -15.89
C ARG A 25 16.49 -5.28 -15.41
N ASP A 26 17.83 -5.27 -15.32
CA ASP A 26 18.72 -6.39 -14.95
C ASP A 26 18.24 -7.27 -13.76
N ASP A 27 18.72 -8.51 -13.66
CA ASP A 27 18.34 -9.51 -12.64
C ASP A 27 18.36 -9.00 -11.18
N ALA A 28 19.31 -8.11 -10.85
CA ALA A 28 19.40 -7.50 -9.52
C ALA A 28 18.22 -6.56 -9.20
N GLU A 29 17.61 -5.97 -10.22
CA GLU A 29 16.38 -5.18 -10.09
C GLU A 29 15.18 -6.11 -9.86
N VAL A 30 15.10 -7.26 -10.54
CA VAL A 30 14.01 -8.23 -10.31
C VAL A 30 13.94 -8.68 -8.85
N GLU A 31 15.05 -9.06 -8.23
CA GLU A 31 15.08 -9.43 -6.79
C GLU A 31 14.63 -8.26 -5.89
N ARG A 32 14.96 -7.02 -6.27
CA ARG A 32 14.50 -5.83 -5.57
C ARG A 32 12.99 -5.63 -5.72
N ALA A 33 12.42 -5.92 -6.90
CA ALA A 33 10.99 -5.88 -7.17
C ALA A 33 10.23 -6.84 -6.24
N GLU A 34 10.70 -8.08 -6.16
CA GLU A 34 10.09 -9.12 -5.36
C GLU A 34 10.12 -8.76 -3.88
N ARG A 35 11.25 -8.24 -3.38
CA ARG A 35 11.35 -7.76 -2.00
C ARG A 35 10.45 -6.55 -1.73
N ALA A 36 10.27 -5.66 -2.70
CA ALA A 36 9.36 -4.54 -2.58
C ALA A 36 7.90 -5.01 -2.47
N LEU A 37 7.48 -5.93 -3.34
CA LEU A 37 6.15 -6.51 -3.31
C LEU A 37 5.90 -7.26 -2.00
N ALA A 38 6.87 -8.04 -1.53
CA ALA A 38 6.79 -8.72 -0.24
C ALA A 38 6.62 -7.74 0.93
N ALA A 39 7.33 -6.61 0.92
CA ALA A 39 7.15 -5.56 1.92
C ALA A 39 5.74 -4.95 1.87
N ILE A 40 5.21 -4.71 0.66
CA ILE A 40 3.85 -4.19 0.48
C ILE A 40 2.82 -5.18 1.02
N VAL A 41 2.90 -6.46 0.64
CA VAL A 41 1.99 -7.52 1.10
C VAL A 41 2.03 -7.65 2.62
N SER A 42 3.22 -7.70 3.20
CA SER A 42 3.40 -7.78 4.66
C SER A 42 2.79 -6.57 5.38
N GLY A 43 3.01 -5.36 4.84
CA GLY A 43 2.38 -4.15 5.35
C GLY A 43 0.86 -4.23 5.31
N ILE A 44 0.29 -4.60 4.15
CA ILE A 44 -1.16 -4.68 3.98
C ILE A 44 -1.78 -5.72 4.91
N ALA A 45 -1.11 -6.86 5.15
CA ALA A 45 -1.59 -7.87 6.08
C ALA A 45 -1.78 -7.34 7.51
N THR A 46 -1.05 -6.31 7.93
CA THR A 46 -1.25 -5.68 9.25
C THR A 46 -2.64 -5.04 9.40
N LEU A 47 -3.25 -4.61 8.29
CA LEU A 47 -4.57 -3.98 8.26
C LEU A 47 -5.69 -4.95 8.62
N GLU A 48 -5.46 -6.27 8.52
CA GLU A 48 -6.43 -7.27 8.99
C GLU A 48 -6.67 -7.18 10.49
N SER A 49 -5.69 -6.71 11.27
CA SER A 49 -5.78 -6.68 12.73
C SER A 49 -5.99 -5.27 13.29
N SER A 50 -5.38 -4.25 12.67
CA SER A 50 -5.20 -2.96 13.31
C SER A 50 -5.24 -1.76 12.35
N PRO A 51 -6.25 -1.64 11.46
CA PRO A 51 -6.29 -0.59 10.44
C PRO A 51 -6.44 0.81 11.05
N PHE A 52 -7.04 0.93 12.23
CA PHE A 52 -7.23 2.20 12.95
C PHE A 52 -5.95 2.79 13.56
N THR A 53 -4.84 2.04 13.58
CA THR A 53 -3.53 2.52 14.05
C THR A 53 -2.82 3.38 13.01
N CYS A 54 -3.18 3.22 11.73
CA CYS A 54 -2.58 3.95 10.62
C CYS A 54 -2.94 5.44 10.64
N ARG A 55 -2.08 6.25 10.03
CA ARG A 55 -2.23 7.71 9.98
C ARG A 55 -3.52 8.11 9.24
N LYS A 56 -4.32 9.00 9.84
CA LYS A 56 -5.44 9.66 9.13
C LYS A 56 -4.90 10.59 8.06
N VAL A 57 -5.46 10.54 6.86
CA VAL A 57 -5.04 11.41 5.76
C VAL A 57 -5.63 12.81 5.92
N HIS A 58 -6.86 12.90 6.43
CA HIS A 58 -7.53 14.18 6.65
C HIS A 58 -8.33 14.20 7.96
N PRO A 59 -8.35 15.30 8.73
CA PRO A 59 -9.08 15.38 10.00
C PRO A 59 -10.58 15.10 9.88
N SER A 60 -11.22 15.51 8.77
CA SER A 60 -12.65 15.29 8.53
C SER A 60 -12.99 13.92 7.92
N MET A 61 -11.99 13.11 7.54
CA MET A 61 -12.18 11.79 6.94
C MET A 61 -11.54 10.72 7.83
N PRO A 62 -12.20 10.33 8.95
CA PRO A 62 -11.59 9.49 9.99
C PRO A 62 -11.30 8.04 9.56
N PHE A 63 -11.93 7.60 8.46
CA PHE A 63 -11.78 6.27 7.88
C PHE A 63 -10.76 6.22 6.73
N LEU A 64 -10.47 7.36 6.10
CA LEU A 64 -9.44 7.48 5.07
C LEU A 64 -8.05 7.58 5.71
N ARG A 65 -7.23 6.57 5.45
CA ARG A 65 -5.96 6.35 6.16
C ARG A 65 -4.85 5.94 5.20
N ALA A 66 -3.63 6.22 5.63
CA ALA A 66 -2.42 5.85 4.92
C ALA A 66 -1.58 4.90 5.77
N LEU A 67 -1.23 3.76 5.18
CA LEU A 67 -0.22 2.85 5.69
C LEU A 67 1.12 3.23 5.08
N ILE A 68 2.10 3.52 5.92
CA ILE A 68 3.48 3.74 5.50
C ILE A 68 4.22 2.41 5.53
N ILE A 69 4.83 2.02 4.41
CA ILE A 69 5.51 0.74 4.21
C ILE A 69 7.00 1.01 3.98
N PRO A 70 7.86 0.82 4.99
CA PRO A 70 9.29 1.08 4.85
C PRO A 70 9.93 0.12 3.85
N PHE A 71 10.61 0.65 2.82
CA PHE A 71 11.38 -0.14 1.88
C PHE A 71 12.43 0.73 1.17
N GLY A 72 13.69 0.28 1.14
CA GLY A 72 14.77 1.07 0.54
C GLY A 72 14.90 2.46 1.17
N ALA A 73 15.09 3.50 0.34
CA ALA A 73 15.35 4.86 0.81
C ALA A 73 14.09 5.71 1.06
N SER A 74 12.93 5.28 0.56
CA SER A 74 11.68 6.08 0.60
C SER A 74 10.44 5.25 0.86
N GLY A 75 10.41 3.95 0.52
CA GLY A 75 9.25 3.11 0.79
C GLY A 75 8.01 3.43 -0.04
N TYR A 76 6.91 2.81 0.38
CA TYR A 76 5.61 2.88 -0.28
C TYR A 76 4.54 3.39 0.68
N VAL A 77 3.43 3.84 0.11
CA VAL A 77 2.22 4.22 0.83
C VAL A 77 1.04 3.49 0.22
N ALA A 78 0.26 2.83 1.06
CA ALA A 78 -1.05 2.32 0.68
C ALA A 78 -2.12 3.25 1.26
N LEU A 79 -2.88 3.90 0.38
CA LEU A 79 -4.07 4.65 0.75
C LEU A 79 -5.24 3.67 0.88
N PHE A 80 -5.97 3.74 1.97
CA PHE A 80 -7.11 2.85 2.20
C PHE A 80 -8.23 3.53 2.95
N GLU A 81 -9.43 2.96 2.81
CA GLU A 81 -10.61 3.34 3.58
C GLU A 81 -11.09 2.15 4.41
N ILE A 82 -11.56 2.43 5.62
CA ILE A 82 -12.23 1.46 6.48
C ILE A 82 -13.73 1.59 6.20
N ASP A 83 -14.27 0.70 5.38
CA ASP A 83 -15.66 0.78 4.92
C ASP A 83 -16.64 0.49 6.06
N ASP A 84 -16.31 -0.51 6.89
CA ASP A 84 -17.16 -0.98 7.99
C ASP A 84 -16.34 -1.72 9.07
N SER A 85 -17.02 -2.37 10.02
CA SER A 85 -16.40 -3.10 11.14
C SER A 85 -15.58 -4.34 10.76
N ARG A 86 -15.57 -4.73 9.49
CA ARG A 86 -14.97 -5.95 8.94
C ARG A 86 -14.27 -5.75 7.61
N THR A 87 -14.42 -4.60 6.94
CA THR A 87 -13.88 -4.41 5.59
C THR A 87 -12.92 -3.22 5.51
N VAL A 88 -11.77 -3.45 4.87
CA VAL A 88 -10.81 -2.41 4.48
C VAL A 88 -10.60 -2.47 2.97
N THR A 89 -10.66 -1.31 2.32
CA THR A 89 -10.45 -1.20 0.87
C THR A 89 -9.19 -0.41 0.58
N ILE A 90 -8.23 -1.04 -0.10
CA ILE A 90 -7.06 -0.36 -0.64
C ILE A 90 -7.48 0.42 -1.88
N LEU A 91 -7.30 1.74 -1.81
CA LEU A 91 -7.67 2.70 -2.85
C LEU A 91 -6.53 2.94 -3.84
N ALA A 92 -5.29 2.99 -3.33
CA ALA A 92 -4.10 3.19 -4.16
C ALA A 92 -2.84 2.67 -3.46
N VAL A 93 -1.84 2.29 -4.25
CA VAL A 93 -0.48 1.99 -3.77
C VAL A 93 0.52 2.83 -4.56
N ARG A 94 1.38 3.56 -3.85
CA ARG A 94 2.31 4.53 -4.48
C ARG A 94 3.69 4.42 -3.86
N HIS A 95 4.72 4.67 -4.64
CA HIS A 95 6.05 4.89 -4.09
C HIS A 95 6.14 6.33 -3.52
N GLN A 96 6.76 6.54 -2.36
CA GLN A 96 6.75 7.86 -1.69
C GLN A 96 7.40 8.99 -2.49
N ARG A 97 8.19 8.67 -3.51
CA ARG A 97 8.82 9.67 -4.41
C ARG A 97 8.05 9.91 -5.70
N GLU A 98 7.02 9.13 -6.00
CA GLU A 98 6.04 9.55 -7.01
C GLU A 98 5.34 10.78 -6.45
N SER A 99 5.41 11.91 -7.16
CA SER A 99 5.29 13.31 -6.70
C SER A 99 4.02 13.78 -5.95
N ASP A 100 3.18 12.90 -5.42
CA ASP A 100 1.86 13.26 -4.89
C ASP A 100 1.74 13.28 -3.36
N TYR A 101 2.82 13.01 -2.61
CA TYR A 101 2.84 13.03 -1.14
C TYR A 101 3.98 13.90 -0.60
N HIS A 102 3.83 15.23 -0.68
CA HIS A 102 4.61 16.19 0.10
C HIS A 102 3.70 17.08 0.93
#